data_AF-A0A8K0DHD0-F1
#
_entry.id   AF-A0A8K0DHD0-F1
#
_cell.length_a   1.000
_cell.length_b   1.000
_cell.length_c   1.000
_cell.angle_alpha   90.00
_cell.angle_beta   90.00
_cell.angle_gamma   90.00
#
_symmetry.space_group_name_H-M   'P 1'
#
loop_
_entity.id
_entity.type
_entity.pdbx_description
1 polymer ?
#
loop_
_entity_poly.entity_id
_entity_poly.type
_entity_poly.pdbx_seq_one_letter_code
_entity_poly.pdbx_strand_id
1 'polypeptide(L)'
;MPKEVVKSVPQGWGVGHSDSGWMKKEIFYEYVANVFYPSIVNAKVDFPVLLFVDGHKTHLDIKLSDLCSNLQIILGALYPNATRILQPADVSAFKPLKTGWKKRLAEWRRENPEKDVTKETFAPILQCVLEKSINPKIIANGFRACGLNPWNPDAIHYSKCLAKNPSNKIKQENTVINDL
;
A
#
# COMPACT_ATOMS: atom_id res chain seq x y z
N MET A 1 9.71 -7.42 -21.95
CA MET A 1 10.07 -6.15 -21.26
C MET A 1 11.46 -5.71 -21.71
N PRO A 2 11.71 -4.42 -22.00
CA PRO A 2 13.01 -3.93 -22.46
C PRO A 2 14.14 -4.26 -21.48
N LYS A 3 15.32 -4.64 -21.97
CA LYS A 3 16.45 -5.14 -21.15
C LYS A 3 16.99 -4.05 -20.21
N GLU A 4 16.94 -2.82 -20.68
CA GLU A 4 17.41 -1.61 -20.02
C GLU A 4 16.59 -1.33 -18.75
N VAL A 5 15.27 -1.51 -18.83
CA VAL A 5 14.36 -1.39 -17.68
C VAL A 5 14.67 -2.47 -16.64
N VAL A 6 14.88 -3.73 -17.05
CA VAL A 6 15.21 -4.82 -16.12
C VAL A 6 16.51 -4.54 -15.38
N LYS A 7 17.54 -4.06 -16.09
CA LYS A 7 18.85 -3.71 -15.50
C LYS A 7 18.77 -2.54 -14.53
N SER A 8 17.82 -1.63 -14.73
CA SER A 8 17.65 -0.46 -13.87
C SER A 8 16.91 -0.75 -12.56
N VAL A 9 16.25 -1.90 -12.47
CA VAL A 9 15.46 -2.26 -11.29
C VAL A 9 16.40 -2.69 -10.16
N PRO A 10 16.20 -2.20 -8.92
CA PRO A 10 17.04 -2.58 -7.79
C PRO A 10 17.04 -4.09 -7.53
N GLN A 11 18.17 -4.58 -7.00
CA GLN A 11 18.30 -5.99 -6.66
C GLN A 11 17.23 -6.42 -5.63
N GLY A 12 16.62 -7.58 -5.85
CA GLY A 12 15.58 -8.15 -4.98
C GLY A 12 14.15 -7.67 -5.29
N TRP A 13 13.97 -6.75 -6.24
CA TRP A 13 12.64 -6.36 -6.69
C TRP A 13 12.12 -7.32 -7.76
N GLY A 14 10.83 -7.66 -7.66
CA GLY A 14 10.11 -8.37 -8.72
C GLY A 14 9.57 -7.41 -9.77
N VAL A 15 9.63 -7.81 -11.05
CA VAL A 15 9.02 -7.03 -12.14
C VAL A 15 8.07 -7.92 -12.93
N GLY A 16 6.78 -7.58 -12.86
CA GLY A 16 5.73 -8.21 -13.66
C GLY A 16 5.33 -7.34 -14.85
N HIS A 17 4.87 -7.98 -15.92
CA HIS A 17 4.34 -7.30 -17.10
C HIS A 17 2.92 -7.81 -17.41
N SER A 18 1.99 -6.89 -17.64
CA SER A 18 0.68 -7.19 -18.20
C SER A 18 0.34 -6.20 -19.31
N ASP A 19 -0.41 -6.67 -20.31
CA ASP A 19 -0.79 -5.83 -21.46
C ASP A 19 -1.67 -4.66 -21.04
N SER A 20 -2.44 -4.82 -19.95
CA SER A 20 -3.31 -3.79 -19.41
C SER A 20 -2.62 -2.88 -18.38
N GLY A 21 -1.40 -3.21 -17.95
CA GLY A 21 -0.71 -2.57 -16.82
C GLY A 21 -1.31 -2.88 -15.45
N TRP A 22 -2.41 -3.64 -15.37
CA TRP A 22 -3.05 -4.04 -14.13
C TRP A 22 -2.56 -5.38 -13.63
N MET A 23 -2.68 -5.62 -12.32
CA MET A 23 -2.38 -6.92 -11.74
C MET A 23 -3.36 -7.99 -12.24
N LYS A 24 -2.82 -9.12 -12.67
CA LYS A 24 -3.58 -10.34 -13.01
C LYS A 24 -3.29 -11.43 -11.98
N LYS A 25 -4.13 -12.46 -11.93
CA LYS A 25 -4.01 -13.58 -10.99
C LYS A 25 -2.64 -14.26 -11.08
N GLU A 26 -2.19 -14.48 -12.31
CA GLU A 26 -0.94 -15.17 -12.63
C GLU A 26 0.26 -14.36 -12.13
N ILE A 27 0.22 -13.03 -12.29
CA ILE A 27 1.30 -12.16 -11.84
C ILE A 27 1.36 -12.08 -10.32
N PHE A 28 0.21 -12.10 -9.65
CA PHE A 28 0.19 -12.16 -8.18
C PHE A 28 0.72 -13.50 -7.65
N TYR A 29 0.38 -14.61 -8.31
CA TYR A 29 0.96 -15.92 -8.03
C TYR A 29 2.49 -15.89 -8.18
N GLU A 30 2.99 -15.38 -9.30
CA GLU A 30 4.44 -15.24 -9.56
C GLU A 30 5.11 -14.35 -8.52
N TYR A 31 4.46 -13.26 -8.10
CA TYR A 31 4.96 -12.40 -7.03
C TYR A 31 5.10 -13.17 -5.71
N VAL A 32 4.08 -13.94 -5.31
CA VAL A 32 4.15 -14.72 -4.06
C VAL A 32 5.25 -15.78 -4.12
N ALA A 33 5.31 -16.56 -5.20
CA ALA A 33 6.26 -17.66 -5.36
C ALA A 33 7.72 -17.19 -5.51
N ASN A 34 7.95 -16.15 -6.32
CA ASN A 34 9.30 -15.79 -6.79
C ASN A 34 9.89 -14.56 -6.09
N VAL A 35 9.07 -13.76 -5.39
CA VAL A 35 9.51 -12.50 -4.78
C VAL A 35 9.25 -12.54 -3.28
N PHE A 36 7.99 -12.66 -2.88
CA PHE A 36 7.60 -12.56 -1.47
C PHE A 36 8.16 -13.73 -0.65
N TYR A 37 7.88 -14.98 -1.03
CA TYR A 37 8.33 -16.14 -0.26
C TYR A 37 9.87 -16.21 -0.13
N PRO A 38 10.67 -16.07 -1.20
CA PRO A 38 12.13 -16.02 -1.07
C PRO A 38 12.61 -14.87 -0.18
N SER A 39 11.94 -13.71 -0.21
CA SER A 39 12.33 -12.55 0.63
C SER A 39 12.15 -12.82 2.12
N ILE A 40 11.05 -13.47 2.54
CA ILE A 40 10.80 -13.77 3.95
C ILE A 40 11.65 -14.94 4.46
N VAL A 41 11.95 -15.92 3.60
CA VAL A 41 12.90 -17.00 3.92
C VAL A 41 14.30 -16.44 4.14
N ASN A 42 14.78 -15.58 3.23
CA ASN A 42 16.10 -14.93 3.37
C ASN A 42 16.17 -14.02 4.59
N ALA A 43 15.06 -13.37 4.96
CA ALA A 43 14.95 -12.56 6.17
C ALA A 43 14.77 -13.40 7.45
N LYS A 44 14.67 -14.73 7.35
CA LYS A 44 14.47 -15.66 8.47
C LYS A 44 13.23 -15.35 9.30
N VAL A 45 12.12 -15.05 8.62
CA VAL A 45 10.82 -14.84 9.27
C VAL A 45 10.27 -16.19 9.74
N ASP A 46 9.70 -16.22 10.94
CA ASP A 46 9.03 -17.41 11.47
C ASP A 46 7.68 -17.66 10.76
N PHE A 47 7.40 -18.93 10.49
CA PHE A 47 6.16 -19.38 9.87
C PHE A 47 5.18 -19.94 10.92
N PRO A 48 3.85 -19.83 10.72
CA PRO A 48 3.18 -19.32 9.51
C PRO A 48 3.19 -17.79 9.40
N VAL A 49 3.16 -17.27 8.16
CA VAL A 49 3.13 -15.83 7.87
C VAL A 49 1.74 -15.41 7.40
N LEU A 50 1.18 -14.36 8.00
CA LEU A 50 -0.08 -13.75 7.58
C LEU A 50 0.17 -12.63 6.57
N LEU A 51 -0.30 -12.81 5.33
CA LEU A 51 -0.22 -11.83 4.26
C LEU A 51 -1.59 -11.18 4.02
N PHE A 52 -1.71 -9.91 4.41
CA PHE A 52 -2.92 -9.13 4.17
C PHE A 52 -2.96 -8.60 2.73
N VAL A 53 -4.07 -8.83 2.03
CA VAL A 53 -4.32 -8.37 0.66
C VAL A 53 -5.63 -7.61 0.59
N ASP A 54 -5.81 -6.76 -0.42
CA ASP A 54 -7.14 -6.23 -0.69
C ASP A 54 -8.06 -7.36 -1.19
N GLY A 55 -9.38 -7.22 -1.02
CA GLY A 55 -10.35 -8.24 -1.41
C GLY A 55 -10.55 -8.39 -2.92
N HIS A 56 -9.62 -7.92 -3.77
CA HIS A 56 -9.78 -7.99 -5.21
C HIS A 56 -9.74 -9.44 -5.73
N LYS A 57 -10.53 -9.72 -6.76
CA LYS A 57 -10.73 -11.08 -7.31
C LYS A 57 -9.42 -11.73 -7.83
N THR A 58 -8.38 -10.94 -8.07
CA THR A 58 -7.06 -11.45 -8.46
C THR A 58 -6.35 -12.21 -7.35
N HIS A 59 -6.72 -11.98 -6.09
CA HIS A 59 -6.18 -12.68 -4.93
C HIS A 59 -6.97 -13.95 -4.59
N LEU A 60 -8.08 -14.22 -5.30
CA LEU A 60 -8.98 -15.33 -5.07
C LEU A 60 -8.86 -16.35 -6.20
N ASP A 61 -7.73 -17.06 -6.21
CA ASP A 61 -7.45 -18.13 -7.15
C ASP A 61 -7.08 -19.43 -6.42
N ILE A 62 -7.58 -20.57 -6.90
CA ILE A 62 -7.34 -21.86 -6.24
C ILE A 62 -5.86 -22.23 -6.24
N LYS A 63 -5.15 -21.98 -7.36
CA LYS A 63 -3.73 -22.31 -7.47
C LYS A 63 -2.89 -21.50 -6.49
N LEU A 64 -3.26 -20.24 -6.31
CA LEU A 64 -2.63 -19.36 -5.31
C LEU A 64 -2.92 -19.83 -3.89
N SER A 65 -4.15 -20.27 -3.60
CA SER A 65 -4.52 -20.82 -2.31
C SER A 65 -3.69 -22.06 -1.97
N ASP A 66 -3.57 -23.00 -2.91
CA ASP A 66 -2.77 -24.21 -2.74
C ASP A 66 -1.29 -23.88 -2.51
N LEU A 67 -0.73 -22.95 -3.30
CA LEU A 67 0.63 -22.46 -3.11
C LEU A 67 0.82 -21.88 -1.70
N CYS A 68 -0.06 -20.97 -1.28
CA CYS A 68 0.06 -20.32 0.03
C CYS A 68 -0.05 -21.35 1.17
N SER A 69 -0.97 -22.30 1.07
CA SER A 69 -1.11 -23.38 2.05
C SER A 69 0.16 -24.21 2.16
N ASN A 70 0.76 -24.61 1.03
CA ASN A 70 2.00 -25.39 1.01
C ASN A 70 3.21 -24.61 1.57
N LEU A 71 3.22 -23.28 1.42
CA LEU A 71 4.29 -22.40 1.90
C LEU A 71 4.04 -21.84 3.31
N GLN A 72 3.01 -22.30 4.02
CA GLN A 72 2.61 -21.78 5.33
C GLN A 72 2.34 -20.27 5.32
N ILE A 73 1.82 -19.75 4.21
CA ILE A 73 1.36 -18.37 4.05
C ILE A 73 -0.16 -18.38 4.19
N ILE A 74 -0.68 -17.59 5.13
CA ILE A 74 -2.11 -17.40 5.32
C ILE A 74 -2.50 -16.10 4.60
N LEU A 75 -3.40 -16.19 3.62
CA LEU A 75 -3.93 -15.00 2.95
C LEU A 75 -5.11 -14.42 3.75
N GLY A 76 -4.97 -13.17 4.19
CA GLY A 76 -6.02 -12.41 4.87
C GLY A 76 -6.59 -11.32 3.96
N ALA A 77 -7.78 -11.54 3.40
CA ALA A 77 -8.45 -10.51 2.60
C ALA A 77 -9.05 -9.42 3.52
N LEU A 78 -8.65 -8.16 3.30
CA LEU A 78 -9.23 -7.02 4.01
C LEU A 78 -10.63 -6.71 3.49
N TYR A 79 -11.49 -6.19 4.38
CA TYR A 79 -12.86 -5.82 4.01
C TYR A 79 -12.89 -4.81 2.84
N PRO A 80 -13.83 -4.97 1.89
CA PRO A 80 -13.99 -4.02 0.80
C PRO A 80 -14.35 -2.64 1.36
N ASN A 81 -13.93 -1.58 0.66
CA ASN A 81 -14.15 -0.18 1.03
C ASN A 81 -13.58 0.25 2.41
N ALA A 82 -12.75 -0.58 3.03
CA ALA A 82 -12.12 -0.29 4.33
C ALA A 82 -10.63 0.10 4.21
N THR A 83 -10.12 0.34 3.00
CA THR A 83 -8.72 0.71 2.73
C THR A 83 -8.19 1.82 3.66
N ARG A 84 -9.01 2.84 3.93
CA ARG A 84 -8.60 4.01 4.75
C ARG A 84 -8.44 3.71 6.24
N ILE A 85 -8.87 2.54 6.71
CA ILE A 85 -8.87 2.16 8.13
C ILE A 85 -8.19 0.82 8.41
N LEU A 86 -8.19 -0.11 7.46
CA LEU A 86 -7.66 -1.46 7.65
C LEU A 86 -6.37 -1.74 6.86
N GLN A 87 -6.04 -0.95 5.84
CA GLN A 87 -4.87 -1.20 4.99
C GLN A 87 -3.66 -0.39 5.50
N PRO A 88 -2.64 -1.03 6.13
CA PRO A 88 -1.53 -0.30 6.75
C PRO A 88 -0.77 0.59 5.77
N ALA A 89 -0.63 0.13 4.51
CA ALA A 89 0.02 0.90 3.46
C ALA A 89 -0.67 2.26 3.21
N ASP A 90 -2.00 2.29 3.17
CA ASP A 90 -2.78 3.52 3.00
C ASP A 90 -2.83 4.37 4.26
N VAL A 91 -2.90 3.73 5.42
CA VAL A 91 -2.98 4.43 6.72
C VAL A 91 -1.69 5.15 7.08
N SER A 92 -0.52 4.56 6.82
CA SER A 92 0.76 5.13 7.27
C SER A 92 1.82 5.32 6.20
N ALA A 93 1.95 4.43 5.21
CA ALA A 93 3.11 4.40 4.31
C ALA A 93 2.95 5.30 3.07
N PHE A 94 1.77 5.36 2.45
CA PHE A 94 1.61 6.04 1.17
C PHE A 94 1.69 7.57 1.26
N LYS A 95 1.26 8.17 2.37
CA LYS A 95 1.38 9.62 2.56
C LYS A 95 2.85 10.09 2.57
N PRO A 96 3.75 9.55 3.43
CA PRO A 96 5.16 9.91 3.39
C PRO A 96 5.81 9.52 2.06
N LEU A 97 5.47 8.36 1.48
CA LEU A 97 5.99 7.94 0.18
C LEU A 97 5.66 8.95 -0.94
N LYS A 98 4.40 9.38 -1.06
CA LYS A 98 3.97 10.39 -2.05
C LYS A 98 4.65 11.73 -1.83
N THR A 99 4.87 12.11 -0.57
CA THR A 99 5.54 13.37 -0.22
C THR A 99 7.03 13.31 -0.61
N GLY A 100 7.71 12.23 -0.24
CA GLY A 100 9.11 11.98 -0.62
C GLY A 100 9.29 11.87 -2.13
N TRP A 101 8.36 11.22 -2.82
CA TRP A 101 8.37 11.10 -4.28
C TRP A 101 8.32 12.46 -4.95
N LYS A 102 7.38 13.32 -4.56
CA LYS A 102 7.28 14.69 -5.11
C LYS A 102 8.57 15.48 -4.90
N LYS A 103 9.15 15.39 -3.69
CA LYS A 103 10.42 16.08 -3.36
C LYS A 103 11.57 15.57 -4.24
N ARG A 104 11.80 14.25 -4.25
CA ARG A 104 12.90 13.66 -5.01
C ARG A 104 12.74 13.89 -6.51
N LEU A 105 11.51 13.84 -7.04
CA LEU A 105 11.23 14.10 -8.44
C LEU A 105 11.59 15.55 -8.83
N ALA A 106 11.27 16.53 -7.97
CA ALA A 106 11.65 17.92 -8.20
C ALA A 106 13.18 18.13 -8.16
N GLU A 107 13.88 17.46 -7.24
CA GLU A 107 15.34 17.46 -7.18
C GLU A 107 15.95 16.82 -8.43
N TRP A 108 15.45 15.64 -8.84
CA TRP A 108 15.96 14.90 -9.99
C TRP A 108 15.83 15.69 -11.29
N ARG A 109 14.70 16.38 -11.48
CA ARG A 109 14.48 17.26 -12.64
C ARG A 109 15.42 18.45 -12.66
N ARG A 110 15.79 19.00 -11.49
CA ARG A 110 16.78 20.07 -11.38
C ARG A 110 18.19 19.59 -11.71
N GLU A 111 18.51 18.36 -11.29
CA GLU A 111 19.78 17.68 -11.60
C GLU A 111 19.88 17.26 -13.08
N ASN A 112 18.74 17.07 -13.76
CA ASN A 112 18.65 16.55 -15.13
C ASN A 112 17.68 17.39 -15.98
N PRO A 113 17.98 18.66 -16.28
CA PRO A 113 17.03 19.58 -16.93
C PRO A 113 16.56 19.13 -18.33
N GLU A 114 17.41 18.41 -19.06
CA GLU A 114 17.15 17.95 -20.44
C GLU A 114 16.59 16.51 -20.50
N LYS A 115 16.25 15.89 -19.35
CA LYS A 115 15.79 14.50 -19.31
C LYS A 115 14.42 14.37 -18.65
N ASP A 116 13.59 13.52 -19.24
CA ASP A 116 12.35 13.08 -18.64
C ASP A 116 12.54 11.83 -17.76
N VAL A 117 11.60 11.64 -16.84
CA VAL A 117 11.53 10.38 -16.09
C VAL A 117 10.97 9.30 -17.00
N THR A 118 11.74 8.22 -17.17
CA THR A 118 11.40 7.07 -17.99
C THR A 118 11.16 5.85 -17.11
N LYS A 119 10.75 4.73 -17.72
CA LYS A 119 10.64 3.45 -16.99
C LYS A 119 11.98 2.99 -16.41
N GLU A 120 13.10 3.40 -17.01
CA GLU A 120 14.45 3.07 -16.55
C GLU A 120 14.88 3.92 -15.34
N THR A 121 14.51 5.20 -15.31
CA THR A 121 14.88 6.08 -14.20
C THR A 121 13.91 5.98 -13.02
N PHE A 122 12.70 5.46 -13.25
CA PHE A 122 11.66 5.33 -12.23
C PHE A 122 12.10 4.47 -11.03
N ALA A 123 12.57 3.25 -11.25
CA ALA A 123 12.85 2.32 -10.15
C ALA A 123 14.02 2.78 -9.25
N PRO A 124 15.15 3.28 -9.78
CA PRO A 124 16.20 3.88 -8.96
C PRO A 124 15.74 5.09 -8.14
N ILE A 125 14.93 5.98 -8.74
CA ILE A 125 14.37 7.14 -8.03
C ILE A 125 13.46 6.65 -6.89
N LEU A 126 12.61 5.66 -7.16
CA LEU A 126 11.67 5.13 -6.18
C LEU A 126 12.38 4.45 -5.02
N GLN A 127 13.46 3.71 -5.28
CA GLN A 127 14.29 3.11 -4.23
C GLN A 127 14.80 4.18 -3.25
N CYS A 128 15.40 5.26 -3.77
CA CYS A 128 15.90 6.36 -2.94
C CYS A 128 14.77 6.99 -2.08
N VAL A 129 13.56 7.08 -2.64
CA VAL A 129 12.40 7.60 -1.92
C VAL A 129 11.94 6.63 -0.84
N LEU A 130 11.89 5.33 -1.10
CA LEU A 130 11.50 4.31 -0.14
C LEU A 130 12.45 4.31 1.07
N GLU A 131 13.76 4.27 0.82
CA GLU A 131 14.79 4.25 1.87
C GLU A 131 14.74 5.49 2.78
N LYS A 132 14.38 6.65 2.23
CA LYS A 132 14.29 7.91 2.99
C LYS A 132 12.93 8.13 3.65
N SER A 133 11.85 7.67 3.04
CA SER A 133 10.48 8.04 3.44
C SER A 133 9.80 6.97 4.29
N ILE A 134 10.25 5.71 4.18
CA ILE A 134 9.68 4.57 4.89
C ILE A 134 10.72 4.03 5.86
N ASN A 135 10.30 3.86 7.11
CA ASN A 135 11.11 3.24 8.15
C ASN A 135 10.27 2.25 8.95
N PRO A 136 10.90 1.35 9.74
CA PRO A 136 10.18 0.33 10.50
C PRO A 136 9.09 0.89 11.43
N LYS A 137 9.29 2.09 11.99
CA LYS A 137 8.29 2.73 12.88
C LYS A 137 7.03 3.12 12.13
N ILE A 138 7.13 3.63 10.90
CA ILE A 138 5.96 3.96 10.06
C ILE A 138 5.16 2.69 9.75
N ILE A 139 5.84 1.60 9.41
CA ILE A 139 5.20 0.33 9.11
C ILE A 139 4.50 -0.23 10.36
N ALA A 140 5.22 -0.35 11.48
CA ALA A 140 4.65 -0.83 12.75
C ALA A 140 3.45 0.01 13.22
N ASN A 141 3.54 1.34 13.11
CA ASN A 141 2.43 2.23 13.44
C ASN A 141 1.23 2.05 12.52
N GLY A 142 1.44 1.75 11.23
CA GLY A 142 0.36 1.44 10.30
C GLY A 142 -0.42 0.20 10.73
N PHE A 143 0.28 -0.89 11.04
CA PHE A 143 -0.35 -2.12 11.53
C PHE A 143 -1.08 -1.90 12.85
N ARG A 144 -0.49 -1.16 13.79
CA ARG A 144 -1.13 -0.80 15.06
C ARG A 144 -2.40 0.02 14.87
N ALA A 145 -2.37 1.03 14.00
CA ALA A 145 -3.51 1.90 13.72
C ALA A 145 -4.64 1.17 12.98
N CYS A 146 -4.33 0.10 12.25
CA CYS A 146 -5.31 -0.78 11.65
C CYS A 146 -5.83 -1.88 12.61
N GLY A 147 -5.32 -1.93 13.85
CA GLY A 147 -5.67 -2.97 14.82
C GLY A 147 -5.14 -4.37 14.49
N LEU A 148 -4.16 -4.47 13.58
CA LEU A 148 -3.67 -5.75 13.05
C LEU A 148 -2.47 -6.29 13.84
N ASN A 149 -1.59 -5.43 14.33
CA ASN A 149 -0.46 -5.83 15.15
C ASN A 149 -0.02 -4.73 16.14
N PRO A 150 -0.13 -4.94 17.47
CA PRO A 150 -0.85 -6.05 18.09
C PRO A 150 -2.34 -6.04 17.70
N TRP A 151 -3.00 -7.19 17.79
CA TRP A 151 -4.43 -7.28 17.52
C TRP A 151 -5.23 -6.41 18.49
N ASN A 152 -5.94 -5.42 17.97
CA ASN A 152 -6.79 -4.52 18.75
C ASN A 152 -7.90 -3.91 17.87
N PRO A 153 -9.13 -4.46 17.90
CA PRO A 153 -10.27 -3.94 17.14
C PRO A 153 -10.64 -2.49 17.49
N ASP A 154 -10.37 -2.05 18.72
CA ASP A 154 -10.69 -0.69 19.19
C ASP A 154 -9.68 0.35 18.72
N ALA A 155 -8.54 -0.08 18.16
CA ALA A 155 -7.57 0.83 17.56
C ALA A 155 -8.08 1.44 16.24
N ILE A 156 -9.13 0.87 15.64
CA ILE A 156 -9.62 1.28 14.33
C ILE A 156 -10.45 2.56 14.45
N HIS A 157 -10.03 3.60 13.74
CA HIS A 157 -10.72 4.89 13.73
C HIS A 157 -11.95 4.89 12.79
N TYR A 158 -13.05 4.28 13.23
CA TYR A 158 -14.30 4.18 12.44
C TYR A 158 -14.92 5.52 12.04
N SER A 159 -14.58 6.62 12.73
CA SER A 159 -15.01 7.97 12.33
C SER A 159 -14.55 8.37 10.92
N LYS A 160 -13.53 7.70 10.37
CA LYS A 160 -13.08 7.88 8.97
C LYS A 160 -14.00 7.21 7.94
N CYS A 161 -14.88 6.31 8.36
CA CYS A 161 -15.87 5.63 7.52
C CYS A 161 -17.21 6.36 7.44
N LEU A 162 -17.49 7.24 8.41
CA LEU A 162 -18.68 8.07 8.39
C LEU A 162 -18.46 9.20 7.38
N ALA A 163 -19.29 9.25 6.34
CA ALA A 163 -19.36 10.42 5.48
C ALA A 163 -19.64 11.65 6.35
N LYS A 164 -19.00 12.79 6.06
CA LYS A 164 -19.37 14.07 6.69
C LYS A 164 -20.86 14.30 6.38
N ASN A 165 -21.72 14.14 7.38
CA ASN A 165 -23.13 14.53 7.27
C ASN A 165 -23.20 16.01 6.81
N PRO A 166 -23.90 16.36 5.72
CA PRO A 166 -24.13 17.75 5.33
C PRO A 166 -25.03 18.52 6.32
N SER A 167 -25.58 17.86 7.34
CA SER A 167 -26.62 18.38 8.23
C SER A 167 -26.08 19.11 9.45
N ASN A 168 -25.28 20.16 9.24
CA ASN A 168 -24.99 21.20 10.24
C ASN A 168 -25.23 22.62 9.69
N LYS A 169 -26.32 22.79 8.92
CA LYS A 169 -26.83 24.10 8.52
C LYS A 169 -28.34 24.22 8.76
N ILE A 170 -28.84 23.83 9.93
CA ILE A 170 -30.14 24.32 10.40
C ILE A 170 -30.03 24.53 11.90
N LYS A 171 -29.91 25.80 12.30
CA LYS A 171 -30.49 26.45 13.49
C LYS A 171 -29.69 27.72 13.82
N GLN A 172 -30.23 28.87 13.43
CA GLN A 172 -30.44 30.04 14.30
C GLN A 172 -31.01 31.21 13.47
N GLU A 173 -32.26 31.11 13.06
CA GLU A 173 -33.13 32.26 12.90
C GLU A 173 -34.49 31.84 13.46
N ASN A 174 -34.75 32.24 14.70
CA ASN A 174 -36.07 32.45 15.31
C ASN A 174 -35.88 32.78 16.78
N THR A 175 -35.41 34.00 17.05
CA THR A 175 -35.69 34.70 18.31
C THR A 175 -35.89 36.17 17.99
N VAL A 176 -37.09 36.55 17.53
CA VAL A 176 -37.65 37.88 17.79
C VAL A 176 -39.12 37.68 18.13
N ILE A 177 -39.39 37.39 19.39
CA ILE A 177 -40.60 37.88 20.06
C ILE A 177 -40.14 38.30 21.45
N ASN A 178 -40.06 39.61 21.65
CA ASN A 178 -40.44 40.35 22.85
C ASN A 178 -40.25 41.84 22.51
N ASP A 179 -41.36 42.57 22.39
CA ASP A 179 -41.66 43.68 23.30
C ASP A 179 -43.01 44.33 22.93
N LEU A 180 -43.86 44.40 23.97
CA LEU A 180 -45.16 45.10 24.15
C LEU A 180 -46.42 44.51 23.52
#